data_AF-A0A372QDE8-F1
#
_entry.id   AF-A0A372QDE8-F1
#
_cell.length_a   1.000
_cell.length_b   1.000
_cell.length_c   1.000
_cell.angle_alpha   90.00
_cell.angle_beta   90.00
_cell.angle_gamma   90.00
#
_symmetry.space_group_name_H-M   'P 1'
#
loop_
_entity.id
_entity.type
_entity.pdbx_description
1 polymer ?
#
loop_
_entity_poly.entity_id
_entity_poly.type
_entity_poly.pdbx_seq_one_letter_code
_entity_poly.pdbx_strand_id
1 'polypeptide(L)'
;MTIALERYLIPMVSKNQETSYNLALAKICTALSKSWFCQFAIDNYPKLLNLDKDLLSITYDITNKYPLEQKKQLPLMFDPETQAIFETIKPYTKKILSFDKLKFHDCSDYEVNRSGIKITSPVNRFVSITAIVTTLYMTYDEDEKHWSASVVILPSDELEVISVKNDSVDESDEFDDPLNLHPHFDLDKEKYFKSTLTSKNVFTFNLYNDRMIIRAKPADYVANKLKIPDVNGDLLYKYVLYYLNPSFNENLSLRYHIDKLIAEENISNISVTQHPWYSAWNYTLKNKQLNMIYY
;
A
#
# COMPACT_ATOMS: atom_id res chain seq x y z
N MET A 1 -23.91 15.83 0.38
CA MET A 1 -24.35 16.55 1.60
C MET A 1 -25.00 15.62 2.62
N THR A 2 -26.22 15.10 2.40
CA THR A 2 -26.90 14.26 3.40
C THR A 2 -26.09 13.02 3.80
N ILE A 3 -25.46 12.34 2.83
CA ILE A 3 -24.56 11.20 3.11
C ILE A 3 -23.31 11.65 3.87
N ALA A 4 -22.77 12.85 3.57
CA ALA A 4 -21.62 13.43 4.27
C ALA A 4 -21.95 13.66 5.77
N LEU A 5 -23.12 14.25 6.03
CA LEU A 5 -23.62 14.51 7.38
C LEU A 5 -23.93 13.21 8.13
N GLU A 6 -24.77 12.33 7.57
CA GLU A 6 -25.26 11.12 8.24
C GLU A 6 -24.18 10.07 8.48
N ARG A 7 -23.21 9.93 7.57
CA ARG A 7 -22.19 8.87 7.67
C ARG A 7 -20.86 9.31 8.24
N TYR A 8 -20.49 10.59 8.10
CA TYR A 8 -19.12 11.02 8.38
C TYR A 8 -19.02 12.11 9.44
N LEU A 9 -19.77 13.21 9.30
CA LEU A 9 -19.67 14.35 10.23
C LEU A 9 -20.42 14.12 11.55
N ILE A 10 -21.72 13.77 11.50
CA ILE A 10 -22.53 13.56 12.70
C ILE A 10 -21.98 12.42 13.56
N PRO A 11 -21.57 11.27 12.99
CA PRO A 11 -20.98 10.18 13.77
C PRO A 11 -19.50 10.44 14.14
N MET A 12 -18.93 11.58 13.79
CA MET A 12 -17.52 11.94 14.00
C MET A 12 -16.50 10.96 13.40
N VAL A 13 -16.82 10.36 12.25
CA VAL A 13 -15.84 9.58 11.47
C VAL A 13 -14.80 10.52 10.86
N SER A 14 -15.22 11.69 10.39
CA SER A 14 -14.33 12.76 9.95
C SER A 14 -14.76 14.08 10.57
N LYS A 15 -13.77 14.92 10.92
CA LYS A 15 -14.00 16.29 11.41
C LYS A 15 -13.90 17.33 10.29
N ASN A 16 -13.41 16.93 9.13
CA ASN A 16 -13.24 17.81 7.98
C ASN A 16 -14.43 17.64 7.03
N GLN A 17 -15.09 18.76 6.70
CA GLN A 17 -16.24 18.74 5.80
C GLN A 17 -15.88 18.29 4.38
N GLU A 18 -14.70 18.68 3.87
CA GLU A 18 -14.21 18.32 2.54
C GLU A 18 -13.95 16.82 2.47
N THR A 19 -13.18 16.27 3.41
CA THR A 19 -12.96 14.82 3.53
C THR A 19 -14.27 14.06 3.65
N SER A 20 -15.21 14.55 4.46
CA SER A 20 -16.54 13.94 4.61
C SER A 20 -17.35 13.94 3.32
N TYR A 21 -17.25 15.01 2.52
CA TYR A 21 -17.87 15.09 1.20
C TYR A 21 -17.27 14.09 0.24
N ASN A 22 -15.96 13.93 0.26
CA ASN A 22 -15.23 13.07 -0.64
C ASN A 22 -15.44 11.60 -0.31
N LEU A 23 -15.50 11.25 0.96
CA LEU A 23 -15.92 9.93 1.41
C LEU A 23 -17.35 9.61 0.98
N ALA A 24 -18.26 10.57 1.10
CA ALA A 24 -19.63 10.42 0.62
C ALA A 24 -19.68 10.26 -0.91
N LEU A 25 -18.87 11.01 -1.64
CA LEU A 25 -18.76 10.90 -3.10
C LEU A 25 -18.16 9.55 -3.50
N ALA A 26 -17.07 9.13 -2.88
CA ALA A 26 -16.47 7.82 -3.08
C ALA A 26 -17.52 6.74 -2.85
N LYS A 27 -18.33 6.84 -1.78
CA LYS A 27 -19.44 5.93 -1.51
C LYS A 27 -20.56 5.96 -2.56
N ILE A 28 -20.87 7.14 -3.11
CA ILE A 28 -21.81 7.26 -4.24
C ILE A 28 -21.24 6.56 -5.48
N CYS A 29 -19.97 6.81 -5.77
CA CYS A 29 -19.26 6.27 -6.93
C CYS A 29 -18.98 4.76 -6.83
N THR A 30 -18.89 4.23 -5.61
CA THR A 30 -18.51 2.83 -5.33
C THR A 30 -19.70 1.94 -4.96
N ALA A 31 -20.72 2.44 -4.28
CA ALA A 31 -21.75 1.58 -3.68
C ALA A 31 -23.19 1.94 -4.08
N LEU A 32 -23.48 3.24 -4.29
CA LEU A 32 -24.87 3.70 -4.44
C LEU A 32 -25.29 3.96 -5.89
N SER A 33 -24.34 4.19 -6.79
CA SER A 33 -24.63 4.46 -8.20
C SER A 33 -23.73 3.63 -9.13
N LYS A 34 -24.29 3.17 -10.25
CA LYS A 34 -23.55 2.49 -11.32
C LYS A 34 -23.62 3.33 -12.59
N SER A 35 -22.62 3.19 -13.47
CA SER A 35 -22.63 3.76 -14.82
C SER A 35 -22.52 5.29 -14.86
N TRP A 36 -23.17 5.95 -15.82
CA TRP A 36 -22.98 7.36 -16.20
C TRP A 36 -23.08 8.37 -15.05
N PHE A 37 -23.85 8.09 -14.00
CA PHE A 37 -23.99 9.00 -12.84
C PHE A 37 -22.72 9.09 -12.01
N CYS A 38 -21.97 7.99 -11.90
CA CYS A 38 -20.66 7.97 -11.23
C CYS A 38 -19.66 8.87 -11.97
N GLN A 39 -19.60 8.73 -13.31
CA GLN A 39 -18.77 9.58 -14.17
C GLN A 39 -19.19 11.06 -14.10
N PHE A 40 -20.49 11.34 -14.17
CA PHE A 40 -21.04 12.69 -14.00
C PHE A 40 -20.65 13.30 -12.65
N ALA A 41 -20.74 12.54 -11.56
CA ALA A 41 -20.43 13.04 -10.22
C ALA A 41 -18.94 13.40 -10.08
N ILE A 42 -18.04 12.65 -10.72
CA ILE A 42 -16.60 12.92 -10.75
C ILE A 42 -16.26 14.09 -11.65
N ASP A 43 -16.81 14.13 -12.87
CA ASP A 43 -16.51 15.19 -13.84
C ASP A 43 -16.98 16.57 -13.36
N ASN A 44 -18.03 16.59 -12.54
CA ASN A 44 -18.56 17.82 -11.94
C ASN A 44 -18.07 18.06 -10.51
N TYR A 45 -17.25 17.16 -9.95
CA TYR A 45 -16.73 17.27 -8.58
C TYR A 45 -15.98 18.58 -8.30
N PRO A 46 -15.07 19.08 -9.17
CA PRO A 46 -14.43 20.38 -8.94
C PRO A 46 -15.41 21.55 -8.81
N LYS A 47 -16.59 21.45 -9.45
CA LYS A 47 -17.67 22.46 -9.35
C LYS A 47 -18.52 22.26 -8.09
N LEU A 48 -18.62 21.03 -7.60
CA LEU A 48 -19.35 20.66 -6.38
C LEU A 48 -18.54 20.95 -5.10
N LEU A 49 -17.21 21.02 -5.18
CA LEU A 49 -16.34 21.46 -4.08
C LEU A 49 -16.65 22.90 -3.63
N ASN A 50 -17.12 23.76 -4.54
CA ASN A 50 -17.53 25.14 -4.25
C ASN A 50 -18.97 25.26 -3.74
N LEU A 51 -19.59 24.17 -3.24
CA LEU A 51 -20.92 24.25 -2.65
C LEU A 51 -20.87 25.00 -1.30
N ASP A 52 -21.33 26.25 -1.38
CA ASP A 52 -21.47 27.30 -0.38
C ASP A 52 -22.42 26.93 0.80
N LYS A 53 -22.19 25.79 1.45
CA LYS A 53 -22.97 25.32 2.61
C LYS A 53 -22.05 24.81 3.70
N ASP A 54 -21.98 25.57 4.79
CA ASP A 54 -21.30 25.20 6.02
C ASP A 54 -21.96 23.97 6.66
N LEU A 55 -21.39 22.79 6.40
CA LEU A 55 -21.87 21.55 6.99
C LEU A 55 -21.53 21.43 8.47
N LEU A 56 -20.50 22.13 8.92
CA LEU A 56 -20.11 22.11 10.32
C LEU A 56 -21.17 22.81 11.15
N SER A 57 -21.68 23.97 10.72
CA SER A 57 -22.83 24.63 11.38
C SER A 57 -24.04 23.71 11.48
N ILE A 58 -24.42 23.03 10.39
CA ILE A 58 -25.55 22.08 10.40
C ILE A 58 -25.28 20.90 11.33
N THR A 59 -24.05 20.39 11.35
CA THR A 59 -23.64 19.29 12.22
C THR A 59 -23.75 19.72 13.68
N TYR A 60 -23.20 20.89 14.03
CA TYR A 60 -23.25 21.44 15.38
C TYR A 60 -24.69 21.65 15.86
N ASP A 61 -25.56 22.23 15.03
CA ASP A 61 -26.97 22.41 15.35
C ASP A 61 -27.66 21.07 15.66
N ILE A 62 -27.40 20.04 14.86
CA ILE A 62 -27.98 18.70 15.06
C ILE A 62 -27.40 18.04 16.32
N THR A 63 -26.09 18.06 16.52
CA THR A 63 -25.45 17.41 17.68
C THR A 63 -25.76 18.12 18.99
N ASN A 64 -25.95 19.44 18.96
CA ASN A 64 -26.39 20.23 20.12
C ASN A 64 -27.84 19.93 20.49
N LYS A 65 -28.71 19.74 19.47
CA LYS A 65 -30.13 19.42 19.67
C LYS A 65 -30.37 17.96 20.05
N TYR A 66 -29.50 17.06 19.59
CA TYR A 66 -29.58 15.62 19.81
C TYR A 66 -28.18 15.07 20.15
N PRO A 67 -27.76 15.15 21.43
CA PRO A 67 -26.48 14.59 21.86
C PRO A 67 -26.48 13.08 21.64
N LEU A 68 -25.63 12.59 20.74
CA LEU A 68 -25.50 11.17 20.46
C LEU A 68 -24.55 10.52 21.46
N GLU A 69 -24.89 9.30 21.92
CA GLU A 69 -23.95 8.45 22.62
C GLU A 69 -22.78 8.14 21.67
N GLN A 70 -21.60 8.62 22.04
CA GLN A 70 -20.38 8.37 21.28
C GLN A 70 -20.18 6.85 21.18
N LYS A 71 -20.21 6.30 19.97
CA LYS A 71 -19.79 4.91 19.77
C LYS A 71 -18.37 4.82 20.29
N LYS A 72 -18.18 4.03 21.36
CA LYS A 72 -16.88 3.70 21.93
C LYS A 72 -15.99 3.30 20.77
N GLN A 73 -15.00 4.13 20.45
CA GLN A 73 -14.04 3.82 19.40
C GLN A 73 -13.29 2.58 19.90
N LEU A 74 -13.61 1.42 19.29
CA LEU A 74 -12.78 0.24 19.44
C LEU A 74 -11.35 0.64 19.02
N PRO A 75 -10.31 0.05 19.64
CA PRO A 75 -8.94 0.26 19.18
C PRO A 75 -8.84 -0.29 17.75
N LEU A 76 -9.08 0.59 16.78
CA LEU A 76 -8.96 0.32 15.36
C LEU A 76 -7.49 0.46 14.98
N MET A 77 -7.02 -0.42 14.11
CA MET A 77 -5.64 -0.38 13.61
C MET A 77 -5.34 0.94 12.86
N PHE A 78 -6.38 1.59 12.33
CA PHE A 78 -6.35 2.87 11.64
C PHE A 78 -7.34 3.87 12.24
N ASP A 79 -7.13 5.15 11.97
CA ASP A 79 -8.13 6.18 12.26
C ASP A 79 -9.44 5.94 11.50
N PRO A 80 -10.58 6.46 11.99
CA PRO A 80 -11.89 6.22 11.37
C PRO A 80 -11.99 6.68 9.90
N GLU A 81 -11.26 7.73 9.49
CA GLU A 81 -11.28 8.22 8.11
C GLU A 81 -10.61 7.21 7.18
N THR A 82 -9.39 6.77 7.52
CA THR A 82 -8.67 5.72 6.78
C THR A 82 -9.50 4.44 6.66
N GLN A 83 -10.13 4.00 7.76
CA GLN A 83 -10.99 2.81 7.74
C GLN A 83 -12.18 2.99 6.79
N ALA A 84 -12.80 4.17 6.78
CA ALA A 84 -13.91 4.47 5.90
C ALA A 84 -13.49 4.44 4.42
N ILE A 85 -12.31 4.96 4.08
CA ILE A 85 -11.74 4.86 2.73
C ILE A 85 -11.57 3.40 2.34
N PHE A 86 -11.00 2.57 3.22
CA PHE A 86 -10.72 1.15 2.90
C PHE A 86 -12.00 0.35 2.62
N GLU A 87 -13.08 0.63 3.36
CA GLU A 87 -14.38 0.01 3.10
C GLU A 87 -14.99 0.42 1.75
N THR A 88 -14.62 1.58 1.18
CA THR A 88 -15.06 1.95 -0.18
C THR A 88 -14.30 1.21 -1.29
N ILE A 89 -13.04 0.84 -1.05
CA ILE A 89 -12.17 0.16 -2.04
C ILE A 89 -12.37 -1.35 -2.01
N LYS A 90 -12.70 -1.92 -0.84
CA LYS A 90 -12.84 -3.36 -0.60
C LYS A 90 -13.75 -4.11 -1.59
N PRO A 91 -14.94 -3.60 -1.98
CA PRO A 91 -15.79 -4.29 -2.96
C PRO A 91 -15.16 -4.42 -4.36
N TYR A 92 -14.17 -3.57 -4.66
CA TYR A 92 -13.48 -3.51 -5.95
C TYR A 92 -12.14 -4.24 -5.96
N THR A 93 -11.80 -4.86 -4.83
CA THR A 93 -10.54 -5.56 -4.62
C THR A 93 -10.76 -7.05 -4.72
N LYS A 94 -10.02 -7.70 -5.62
CA LYS A 94 -10.04 -9.15 -5.82
C LYS A 94 -8.67 -9.72 -5.52
N LYS A 95 -8.61 -10.80 -4.73
CA LYS A 95 -7.38 -11.55 -4.51
C LYS A 95 -6.97 -12.27 -5.79
N ILE A 96 -5.69 -12.24 -6.11
CA ILE A 96 -5.09 -13.07 -7.15
C ILE A 96 -4.86 -14.45 -6.55
N LEU A 97 -5.43 -15.48 -7.18
CA LEU A 97 -5.53 -16.82 -6.58
C LEU A 97 -4.22 -17.60 -6.66
N SER A 98 -3.42 -17.36 -7.69
CA SER A 98 -2.17 -18.08 -7.93
C SER A 98 -1.18 -17.20 -8.68
N PHE A 99 0.10 -17.46 -8.42
CA PHE A 99 1.22 -16.94 -9.18
C PHE A 99 2.08 -18.11 -9.62
N ASP A 100 2.82 -17.92 -10.71
CA ASP A 100 3.87 -18.86 -11.09
C ASP A 100 4.90 -18.95 -9.97
N LYS A 101 5.35 -20.17 -9.72
CA LYS A 101 6.34 -20.46 -8.67
C LYS A 101 7.71 -19.93 -9.08
N LEU A 102 8.44 -19.38 -8.12
CA LEU A 102 9.86 -19.13 -8.28
C LEU A 102 10.59 -20.47 -8.35
N LYS A 103 11.63 -20.54 -9.19
CA LYS A 103 12.51 -21.72 -9.27
C LYS A 103 13.84 -21.36 -8.63
N PHE A 104 14.37 -22.22 -7.77
CA PHE A 104 15.62 -21.98 -7.06
C PHE A 104 16.70 -22.92 -7.57
N HIS A 105 17.90 -22.38 -7.72
CA HIS A 105 19.11 -23.07 -8.12
C HIS A 105 20.09 -22.96 -6.93
N ASP A 106 20.60 -24.10 -6.44
CA ASP A 106 21.66 -24.15 -5.42
C ASP A 106 21.36 -23.48 -4.05
N CYS A 107 20.18 -23.74 -3.48
CA CYS A 107 19.80 -23.31 -2.12
C CYS A 107 19.45 -24.53 -1.23
N SER A 108 19.90 -24.55 0.04
CA SER A 108 19.66 -25.66 0.96
C SER A 108 18.21 -25.71 1.46
N ASP A 109 17.67 -24.57 1.88
CA ASP A 109 16.28 -24.40 2.29
C ASP A 109 15.77 -23.00 1.92
N TYR A 110 14.53 -22.93 1.44
CA TYR A 110 13.89 -21.65 1.11
C TYR A 110 12.42 -21.60 1.51
N GLU A 111 11.93 -20.41 1.83
CA GLU A 111 10.51 -20.12 2.01
C GLU A 111 10.12 -18.93 1.13
N VAL A 112 9.11 -19.13 0.28
CA VAL A 112 8.57 -18.06 -0.56
C VAL A 112 7.09 -17.90 -0.31
N ASN A 113 6.67 -16.67 -0.08
CA ASN A 113 5.27 -16.30 -0.09
C ASN A 113 5.06 -15.16 -1.09
N ARG A 114 4.21 -15.42 -2.08
CA ARG A 114 3.77 -14.43 -3.05
C ARG A 114 2.26 -14.33 -3.03
N SER A 115 1.78 -13.12 -2.77
CA SER A 115 0.35 -12.82 -2.73
C SER A 115 0.08 -11.51 -3.45
N GLY A 116 -1.15 -11.33 -3.92
CA GLY A 116 -1.50 -10.11 -4.63
C GLY A 116 -2.98 -9.87 -4.73
N ILE A 117 -3.31 -8.63 -5.04
CA ILE A 117 -4.66 -8.15 -5.26
C ILE A 117 -4.74 -7.35 -6.55
N LYS A 118 -5.90 -7.42 -7.19
CA LYS A 118 -6.30 -6.54 -8.28
C LYS A 118 -7.36 -5.58 -7.75
N ILE A 119 -7.11 -4.29 -7.84
CA ILE A 119 -8.08 -3.24 -7.49
C ILE A 119 -8.60 -2.65 -8.80
N THR A 120 -9.88 -2.85 -9.08
CA THR A 120 -10.53 -2.26 -10.25
C THR A 120 -11.05 -0.88 -9.89
N SER A 121 -10.85 0.11 -10.74
CA SER A 121 -11.38 1.44 -10.48
C SER A 121 -12.92 1.38 -10.40
N PRO A 122 -13.54 1.92 -9.34
CA PRO A 122 -14.98 2.00 -9.22
C PRO A 122 -15.61 2.95 -10.24
N VAL A 123 -14.79 3.83 -10.82
CA VAL A 123 -15.23 4.88 -11.73
C VAL A 123 -15.00 4.51 -13.18
N ASN A 124 -13.94 3.74 -13.46
CA ASN A 124 -13.65 3.21 -14.79
C ASN A 124 -13.31 1.72 -14.70
N ARG A 125 -14.28 0.86 -15.05
CA ARG A 125 -14.11 -0.61 -15.02
C ARG A 125 -12.97 -1.14 -15.90
N PHE A 126 -12.46 -0.35 -16.84
CA PHE A 126 -11.34 -0.72 -17.72
C PHE A 126 -9.99 -0.35 -17.11
N VAL A 127 -9.98 0.42 -16.03
CA VAL A 127 -8.75 0.76 -15.31
C VAL A 127 -8.68 -0.11 -14.07
N SER A 128 -7.55 -0.77 -13.91
CA SER A 128 -7.24 -1.52 -12.70
C SER A 128 -5.76 -1.47 -12.41
N ILE A 129 -5.41 -1.67 -11.16
CA ILE A 129 -4.04 -1.85 -10.73
C ILE A 129 -3.89 -3.23 -10.11
N THR A 130 -2.67 -3.72 -10.12
CA THR A 130 -2.27 -4.96 -9.47
C THR A 130 -1.20 -4.63 -8.44
N ALA A 131 -1.42 -5.08 -7.20
CA ALA A 131 -0.45 -5.01 -6.13
C ALA A 131 0.00 -6.43 -5.78
N ILE A 132 1.32 -6.66 -5.72
CA ILE A 132 1.92 -7.96 -5.44
C ILE A 132 2.94 -7.77 -4.33
N VAL A 133 2.86 -8.62 -3.32
CA VAL A 133 3.84 -8.74 -2.25
C VAL A 133 4.53 -10.08 -2.39
N THR A 134 5.86 -10.05 -2.37
CA THR A 134 6.70 -11.24 -2.30
C THR A 134 7.60 -11.13 -1.07
N THR A 135 7.65 -12.19 -0.27
CA THR A 135 8.66 -12.42 0.76
C THR A 135 9.43 -13.68 0.42
N LEU A 136 10.73 -13.61 0.60
CA LEU A 136 11.67 -14.68 0.30
C LEU A 136 12.64 -14.83 1.47
N TYR A 137 12.82 -16.08 1.88
CA TYR A 137 13.84 -16.54 2.80
C TYR A 137 14.66 -17.61 2.10
N MET A 138 15.98 -17.52 2.21
CA MET A 138 16.89 -18.53 1.67
C MET A 138 18.02 -18.79 2.66
N THR A 139 18.46 -20.04 2.71
CA THR A 139 19.71 -20.45 3.35
C THR A 139 20.60 -21.13 2.32
N TYR A 140 21.90 -20.84 2.38
CA TYR A 140 22.88 -21.47 1.49
C TYR A 140 23.62 -22.57 2.25
N ASP A 141 24.41 -22.22 3.27
CA ASP A 141 25.05 -23.14 4.25
C ASP A 141 24.71 -22.75 5.70
N GLU A 142 25.04 -23.61 6.69
CA GLU A 142 24.50 -23.68 8.07
C GLU A 142 24.32 -22.37 8.87
N ASP A 143 24.88 -21.23 8.44
CA ASP A 143 24.75 -19.93 9.10
C ASP A 143 24.34 -18.75 8.20
N GLU A 144 24.31 -18.89 6.87
CA GLU A 144 24.01 -17.77 5.96
C GLU A 144 22.51 -17.65 5.68
N LYS A 145 21.91 -16.60 6.25
CA LYS A 145 20.47 -16.31 6.14
C LYS A 145 20.24 -15.08 5.29
N HIS A 146 19.52 -15.28 4.19
CA HIS A 146 19.08 -14.20 3.32
C HIS A 146 17.57 -13.99 3.42
N TRP A 147 17.20 -12.74 3.65
CA TRP A 147 15.82 -12.31 3.82
C TRP A 147 15.53 -11.17 2.84
N SER A 148 14.50 -11.31 2.02
CA SER A 148 14.11 -10.27 1.08
C SER A 148 12.60 -10.13 0.97
N ALA A 149 12.15 -8.91 0.72
CA ALA A 149 10.74 -8.58 0.55
C ALA A 149 10.57 -7.48 -0.49
N SER A 150 9.48 -7.56 -1.25
CA SER A 150 9.15 -6.54 -2.26
C SER A 150 7.66 -6.30 -2.34
N VAL A 151 7.28 -5.03 -2.48
CA VAL A 151 5.94 -4.61 -2.84
C VAL A 151 5.98 -3.95 -4.21
N VAL A 152 5.24 -4.53 -5.15
CA VAL A 152 5.03 -4.00 -6.50
C VAL A 152 3.60 -3.49 -6.58
N ILE A 153 3.41 -2.27 -7.04
CA ILE A 153 2.08 -1.71 -7.33
C ILE A 153 2.16 -1.08 -8.72
N LEU A 154 1.42 -1.63 -9.67
CA LEU A 154 1.47 -1.20 -11.06
C LEU A 154 0.09 -1.31 -11.75
N PRO A 155 -0.13 -0.59 -12.85
CA PRO A 155 -1.30 -0.77 -13.71
C PRO A 155 -1.41 -2.21 -14.21
N SER A 156 -2.59 -2.82 -14.18
CA SER A 156 -2.73 -4.25 -14.46
C SER A 156 -2.35 -4.63 -15.89
N ASP A 157 -2.52 -3.72 -16.86
CA ASP A 157 -2.10 -3.88 -18.25
C ASP A 157 -0.57 -3.95 -18.39
N GLU A 158 0.17 -3.23 -17.54
CA GLU A 158 1.63 -3.32 -17.50
C GLU A 158 2.11 -4.70 -16.98
N LEU A 159 1.32 -5.39 -16.14
CA LEU A 159 1.65 -6.76 -15.70
C LEU A 159 1.57 -7.78 -16.85
N GLU A 160 0.52 -7.68 -17.67
CA GLU A 160 0.27 -8.60 -18.78
C GLU A 160 1.40 -8.53 -19.82
N VAL A 161 1.92 -7.32 -20.08
CA VAL A 161 3.07 -7.13 -20.98
C VAL A 161 4.34 -7.77 -20.44
N ILE A 162 4.51 -7.82 -19.11
CA ILE A 162 5.68 -8.43 -18.46
C ILE A 162 5.65 -9.95 -18.61
N SER A 163 4.49 -10.58 -18.42
CA SER A 163 4.35 -12.04 -18.58
C SER A 163 4.63 -12.56 -20.00
N VAL A 164 4.63 -11.68 -21.01
CA VAL A 164 4.83 -12.06 -22.42
C VAL A 164 6.29 -11.87 -22.87
N LYS A 165 7.05 -10.98 -22.22
CA LYS A 165 8.44 -10.67 -22.58
C LYS A 165 9.42 -11.44 -21.69
N ASN A 166 9.53 -12.74 -21.91
CA ASN A 166 10.51 -13.63 -21.25
C ASN A 166 11.92 -13.54 -21.87
N ASP A 167 12.34 -12.36 -22.32
CA ASP A 167 13.73 -12.10 -22.69
C ASP A 167 14.37 -11.26 -21.56
N SER A 168 14.56 -11.85 -20.38
CA SER A 168 15.15 -11.15 -19.24
C SER A 168 16.68 -11.10 -19.37
N VAL A 169 17.23 -9.89 -19.39
CA VAL A 169 18.68 -9.59 -19.34
C VAL A 169 19.23 -9.68 -17.89
N ASP A 170 18.39 -10.09 -16.94
CA ASP A 170 18.61 -10.09 -15.49
C ASP A 170 18.37 -11.54 -14.99
N GLU A 171 19.13 -12.50 -15.53
CA GLU A 171 19.14 -13.87 -15.00
C GLU A 171 19.88 -13.84 -13.65
N SER A 172 19.18 -14.28 -12.60
CA SER A 172 19.79 -14.55 -11.31
C SER A 172 20.35 -15.97 -11.36
N ASP A 173 21.59 -16.14 -10.90
CA ASP A 173 22.18 -17.47 -10.72
C ASP A 173 21.48 -18.26 -9.59
N GLU A 174 20.71 -17.58 -8.72
CA GLU A 174 20.09 -18.16 -7.52
C GLU A 174 18.64 -18.59 -7.71
N PHE A 175 17.82 -17.77 -8.39
CA PHE A 175 16.42 -18.12 -8.63
C PHE A 175 15.81 -17.45 -9.86
N ASP A 176 14.96 -18.19 -10.56
CA ASP A 176 14.13 -17.65 -11.64
C ASP A 176 12.82 -17.10 -11.07
N ASP A 177 12.56 -15.81 -11.28
CA ASP A 177 11.23 -15.20 -11.10
C ASP A 177 10.51 -15.07 -12.44
N PRO A 178 9.49 -15.89 -12.75
CA PRO A 178 8.77 -15.83 -14.01
C PRO A 178 8.10 -14.48 -14.29
N LEU A 179 7.82 -13.69 -13.24
CA LEU A 179 7.23 -12.37 -13.39
C LEU A 179 8.27 -11.26 -13.39
N ASN A 180 9.52 -11.58 -13.07
CA ASN A 180 10.60 -10.62 -12.92
C ASN A 180 10.13 -9.38 -12.12
N LEU A 181 9.66 -9.63 -10.89
CA LEU A 181 9.10 -8.62 -9.97
C LEU A 181 9.84 -8.52 -8.64
N HIS A 182 10.44 -9.62 -8.19
CA HIS A 182 11.24 -9.64 -6.97
C HIS A 182 12.69 -9.28 -7.29
N PRO A 183 13.30 -8.28 -6.61
CA PRO A 183 14.71 -7.99 -6.81
C PRO A 183 15.56 -9.17 -6.37
N HIS A 184 16.67 -9.40 -7.08
CA HIS A 184 17.72 -10.33 -6.67
C HIS A 184 18.96 -9.55 -6.24
N PHE A 185 19.72 -10.13 -5.33
CA PHE A 185 20.94 -9.54 -4.80
C PHE A 185 22.09 -10.50 -5.11
N ASP A 186 23.07 -10.02 -5.89
CA ASP A 186 24.29 -10.78 -6.17
C ASP A 186 25.17 -10.74 -4.93
N LEU A 187 25.27 -11.88 -4.24
CA LEU A 187 26.13 -12.06 -3.07
C LEU A 187 27.61 -11.90 -3.45
N ASP A 188 28.05 -12.52 -4.54
CA ASP A 188 29.46 -12.52 -4.98
C ASP A 188 29.93 -11.13 -5.40
N LYS A 189 29.06 -10.33 -6.02
CA LYS A 189 29.40 -8.99 -6.50
C LYS A 189 28.98 -7.89 -5.53
N GLU A 190 28.37 -8.22 -4.39
CA GLU A 190 27.70 -7.30 -3.44
C GLU A 190 26.81 -6.27 -4.18
N LYS A 191 26.16 -6.69 -5.26
CA LYS A 191 25.44 -5.80 -6.17
C LYS A 191 24.01 -6.25 -6.31
N TYR A 192 23.11 -5.28 -6.18
CA TYR A 192 21.80 -5.43 -6.80
C TYR A 192 21.99 -5.52 -8.30
N PHE A 193 21.49 -6.59 -8.89
CA PHE A 193 21.19 -6.54 -10.30
C PHE A 193 20.12 -5.49 -10.52
N LYS A 194 20.45 -4.61 -11.46
CA LYS A 194 19.94 -3.25 -11.55
C LYS A 194 19.60 -3.02 -13.00
N SER A 195 18.31 -2.92 -13.33
CA SER A 195 17.84 -1.87 -14.26
C SER A 195 16.31 -1.78 -14.33
N THR A 196 15.60 -2.87 -14.62
CA THR A 196 14.18 -2.79 -15.04
C THR A 196 13.17 -3.11 -13.93
N LEU A 197 13.53 -3.96 -12.98
CA LEU A 197 12.73 -4.37 -11.81
C LEU A 197 12.42 -3.21 -10.86
N THR A 198 13.48 -2.54 -10.39
CA THR A 198 13.40 -1.47 -9.38
C THR A 198 12.55 -0.27 -9.83
N SER A 199 12.26 -0.13 -11.14
CA SER A 199 11.33 0.88 -11.64
C SER A 199 9.89 0.64 -11.16
N LYS A 200 9.50 -0.64 -10.98
CA LYS A 200 8.13 -1.09 -10.67
C LYS A 200 7.87 -1.31 -9.18
N ASN A 201 8.92 -1.51 -8.39
CA ASN A 201 8.77 -1.69 -6.93
C ASN A 201 8.47 -0.35 -6.24
N VAL A 202 7.44 -0.35 -5.41
CA VAL A 202 7.12 0.73 -4.47
C VAL A 202 7.94 0.57 -3.19
N PHE A 203 8.28 -0.66 -2.83
CA PHE A 203 9.12 -0.99 -1.68
C PHE A 203 9.97 -2.23 -1.95
N THR A 204 11.23 -2.21 -1.52
CA THR A 204 12.10 -3.39 -1.46
C THR A 204 12.87 -3.37 -0.15
N PHE A 205 13.01 -4.54 0.47
CA PHE A 205 13.78 -4.78 1.68
C PHE A 205 14.67 -6.00 1.44
N ASN A 206 15.94 -5.91 1.86
CA ASN A 206 16.84 -7.06 1.90
C ASN A 206 17.65 -6.99 3.19
N LEU A 207 17.91 -8.16 3.77
CA LEU A 207 18.72 -8.37 4.95
C LEU A 207 19.63 -9.58 4.67
N TYR A 208 20.93 -9.35 4.74
CA TYR A 208 21.97 -10.37 4.56
C TYR A 208 23.09 -10.10 5.56
N ASN A 209 23.45 -11.08 6.40
CA ASN A 209 24.54 -10.96 7.38
C ASN A 209 24.54 -9.58 8.09
N ASP A 210 23.40 -9.24 8.69
CA ASP A 210 23.12 -7.96 9.37
C ASP A 210 23.17 -6.67 8.52
N ARG A 211 23.46 -6.77 7.22
CA ARG A 211 23.35 -5.63 6.29
C ARG A 211 21.91 -5.49 5.82
N MET A 212 21.31 -4.35 6.14
CA MET A 212 19.93 -4.02 5.80
C MET A 212 19.87 -2.95 4.72
N ILE A 213 19.14 -3.22 3.65
CA ILE A 213 18.97 -2.28 2.54
C ILE A 213 17.49 -2.12 2.22
N ILE A 214 17.04 -0.86 2.21
CA ILE A 214 15.64 -0.50 1.99
C ILE A 214 15.55 0.53 0.87
N ARG A 215 14.66 0.30 -0.08
CA ARG A 215 14.33 1.27 -1.13
C ARG A 215 12.82 1.46 -1.18
N ALA A 216 12.42 2.71 -1.37
CA ALA A 216 11.02 3.11 -1.43
C ALA A 216 10.79 4.10 -2.57
N LYS A 217 9.59 4.05 -3.14
CA LYS A 217 9.07 5.01 -4.12
C LYS A 217 7.63 5.41 -3.77
N PRO A 218 7.20 6.62 -4.11
CA PRO A 218 5.81 7.01 -3.96
C PRO A 218 4.91 6.17 -4.87
N ALA A 219 3.70 5.87 -4.41
CA ALA A 219 2.69 5.14 -5.18
C ALA A 219 1.64 6.07 -5.83
N ASP A 220 1.82 7.40 -5.74
CA ASP A 220 0.83 8.40 -6.16
C ASP A 220 0.47 8.32 -7.64
N TYR A 221 1.45 8.04 -8.50
CA TYR A 221 1.20 7.86 -9.93
C TYR A 221 0.16 6.77 -10.20
N VAL A 222 0.27 5.64 -9.50
CA VAL A 222 -0.62 4.48 -9.67
C VAL A 222 -1.95 4.69 -8.96
N ALA A 223 -1.95 5.34 -7.79
CA ALA A 223 -3.16 5.73 -7.09
C ALA A 223 -4.03 6.69 -7.94
N ASN A 224 -3.41 7.70 -8.56
CA ASN A 224 -4.09 8.65 -9.43
C ASN A 224 -4.73 7.99 -10.65
N LYS A 225 -4.15 6.90 -11.18
CA LYS A 225 -4.77 6.12 -12.28
C LYS A 225 -6.12 5.52 -11.85
N LEU A 226 -6.29 5.10 -10.60
CA LEU A 226 -7.56 4.55 -10.11
C LEU A 226 -8.71 5.58 -10.09
N LYS A 227 -8.39 6.89 -10.07
CA LYS A 227 -9.38 7.98 -10.00
C LYS A 227 -10.38 7.83 -8.85
N ILE A 228 -9.96 7.24 -7.74
CA ILE A 228 -10.77 7.17 -6.53
C ILE A 228 -10.52 8.47 -5.74
N PRO A 229 -11.55 9.27 -5.43
CA PRO A 229 -11.38 10.48 -4.64
C PRO A 229 -10.64 10.19 -3.33
N ASP A 230 -9.72 11.08 -2.95
CA ASP A 230 -8.90 11.04 -1.73
C ASP A 230 -7.99 9.82 -1.54
N VAL A 231 -7.90 8.91 -2.51
CA VAL A 231 -6.92 7.82 -2.47
C VAL A 231 -5.62 8.26 -3.11
N ASN A 232 -4.65 8.61 -2.27
CA ASN A 232 -3.27 8.92 -2.67
C ASN A 232 -2.35 7.69 -2.55
N GLY A 233 -1.06 7.86 -2.88
CA GLY A 233 -0.08 6.78 -2.83
C GLY A 233 0.12 6.20 -1.42
N ASP A 234 0.09 7.05 -0.40
CA ASP A 234 0.22 6.64 1.01
C ASP A 234 -0.92 5.71 1.45
N LEU A 235 -2.17 6.12 1.21
CA LEU A 235 -3.36 5.33 1.52
C LEU A 235 -3.41 4.05 0.70
N LEU A 236 -3.00 4.11 -0.57
CA LEU A 236 -2.94 2.92 -1.41
C LEU A 236 -1.94 1.90 -0.86
N TYR A 237 -0.74 2.33 -0.48
CA TYR A 237 0.28 1.45 0.09
C TYR A 237 -0.17 0.85 1.42
N LYS A 238 -0.76 1.66 2.33
CA LYS A 238 -1.38 1.17 3.56
C LYS A 238 -2.46 0.13 3.30
N TYR A 239 -3.32 0.37 2.31
CA TYR A 239 -4.39 -0.56 1.94
C TYR A 239 -3.85 -1.90 1.46
N VAL A 240 -2.80 -1.90 0.63
CA VAL A 240 -2.13 -3.12 0.17
C VAL A 240 -1.59 -3.93 1.34
N LEU A 241 -0.88 -3.29 2.28
CA LEU A 241 -0.35 -3.96 3.47
C LEU A 241 -1.48 -4.47 4.38
N TYR A 242 -2.54 -3.68 4.57
CA TYR A 242 -3.71 -4.09 5.36
C TYR A 242 -4.41 -5.32 4.78
N TYR A 243 -4.63 -5.33 3.46
CA TYR A 243 -5.40 -6.38 2.80
C TYR A 243 -4.61 -7.68 2.65
N LEU A 244 -3.33 -7.58 2.26
CA LEU A 244 -2.47 -8.74 2.07
C LEU A 244 -1.87 -9.24 3.37
N ASN A 245 -1.72 -8.37 4.37
CA ASN A 245 -1.16 -8.65 5.69
C ASN A 245 0.09 -9.53 5.61
N PRO A 246 1.15 -9.08 4.92
CA PRO A 246 2.34 -9.90 4.72
C PRO A 246 3.04 -10.17 6.05
N SER A 247 3.16 -11.44 6.40
CA SER A 247 3.92 -11.88 7.57
C SER A 247 5.36 -12.20 7.18
N PHE A 248 6.31 -11.81 8.03
CA PHE A 248 7.73 -12.09 7.88
C PHE A 248 8.33 -12.40 9.25
N ASN A 249 9.16 -13.44 9.37
CA ASN A 249 9.75 -13.82 10.66
C ASN A 249 10.64 -12.70 11.22
N GLU A 250 11.38 -11.99 10.35
CA GLU A 250 12.22 -10.86 10.73
C GLU A 250 11.47 -9.52 10.85
N ASN A 251 10.13 -9.53 10.87
CA ASN A 251 9.37 -8.30 11.15
C ASN A 251 9.76 -7.69 12.50
N LEU A 252 10.20 -8.51 13.47
CA LEU A 252 10.69 -8.05 14.77
C LEU A 252 12.03 -7.31 14.65
N SER A 253 12.99 -7.85 13.89
CA SER A 253 14.32 -7.26 13.67
C SER A 253 14.22 -5.95 12.88
N LEU A 254 13.41 -5.95 11.81
CA LEU A 254 13.09 -4.75 11.04
C LEU A 254 12.41 -3.70 11.93
N ARG A 255 11.42 -4.11 12.74
CA ARG A 255 10.72 -3.20 13.64
C ARG A 255 11.67 -2.60 14.67
N TYR A 256 12.49 -3.41 15.34
CA TYR A 256 13.47 -2.95 16.31
C TYR A 256 14.44 -1.92 15.70
N HIS A 257 14.91 -2.17 14.48
CA HIS A 257 15.80 -1.24 13.77
C HIS A 257 15.11 0.07 13.42
N ILE A 258 13.89 0.01 12.87
CA ILE A 258 13.14 1.20 12.52
C ILE A 258 12.78 2.01 13.77
N ASP A 259 12.38 1.35 14.86
CA ASP A 259 12.05 2.00 16.13
C ASP A 259 13.29 2.68 16.74
N LYS A 260 14.48 2.06 16.62
CA LYS A 260 15.76 2.67 17.03
C LYS A 260 16.09 3.92 16.22
N LEU A 261 15.98 3.87 14.89
CA LEU A 261 16.24 5.02 14.02
C LEU A 261 15.26 6.17 14.28
N ILE A 262 13.98 5.86 14.49
CA ILE A 262 12.95 6.85 14.84
C ILE A 262 13.29 7.53 16.18
N ALA A 263 13.75 6.76 17.16
CA ALA A 263 14.14 7.27 18.48
C ALA A 263 15.41 8.12 18.43
N GLU A 264 16.39 7.77 17.59
CA GLU A 264 17.65 8.49 17.42
C GLU A 264 17.47 9.80 16.61
N GLU A 265 16.56 9.83 15.64
CA GLU A 265 16.31 11.00 14.76
C GLU A 265 15.19 11.93 15.23
N ASN A 266 14.56 11.67 16.39
CA ASN A 266 13.49 12.50 16.94
C ASN A 266 12.30 12.70 15.98
N ILE A 267 12.06 11.73 15.08
CA ILE A 267 10.95 11.77 14.14
C ILE A 267 9.67 11.44 14.90
N SER A 268 8.69 12.34 14.85
CA SER A 268 7.43 12.19 15.56
C SER A 268 6.69 10.89 15.19
N ASN A 269 6.61 10.00 16.19
CA ASN A 269 5.69 8.87 16.36
C ASN A 269 5.00 8.35 15.07
N ILE A 270 5.68 7.46 14.36
CA ILE A 270 4.97 6.46 13.56
C ILE A 270 4.26 5.56 14.58
N SER A 271 2.93 5.49 14.55
CA SER A 271 2.20 4.80 15.62
C SER A 271 2.60 3.33 15.66
N VAL A 272 2.77 2.80 16.87
CA VAL A 272 3.09 1.38 17.18
C VAL A 272 2.00 0.41 16.65
N THR A 273 0.92 0.93 16.05
CA THR A 273 -0.17 0.16 15.45
C THR A 273 -0.03 -0.05 13.93
N GLN A 274 0.97 0.55 13.27
CA GLN A 274 1.16 0.42 11.83
C GLN A 274 2.10 -0.74 11.48
N HIS A 275 1.89 -1.33 10.30
CA HIS A 275 2.72 -2.43 9.78
C HIS A 275 4.19 -1.97 9.67
N PRO A 276 5.20 -2.77 10.11
CA PRO A 276 6.61 -2.35 10.10
C PRO A 276 7.10 -1.86 8.74
N TRP A 277 6.61 -2.46 7.66
CA TRP A 277 6.97 -2.07 6.29
C TRP A 277 6.43 -0.70 5.88
N TYR A 278 5.33 -0.24 6.48
CA TYR A 278 4.84 1.12 6.29
C TYR A 278 5.81 2.11 6.92
N SER A 279 6.23 1.84 8.16
CA SER A 279 7.20 2.67 8.88
C SER A 279 8.50 2.79 8.09
N ALA A 280 9.04 1.65 7.62
CA ALA A 280 10.25 1.61 6.80
C ALA A 280 10.11 2.35 5.47
N TRP A 281 9.00 2.16 4.76
CA TRP A 281 8.72 2.84 3.49
C TRP A 281 8.64 4.36 3.68
N ASN A 282 7.84 4.82 4.65
CA ASN A 282 7.63 6.24 4.92
C ASN A 282 8.93 6.94 5.37
N TYR A 283 9.70 6.29 6.25
CA TYR A 283 11.00 6.78 6.67
C TYR A 283 11.97 6.91 5.48
N THR A 284 12.07 5.88 4.64
CA THR A 284 12.94 5.87 3.46
C THR A 284 12.57 6.95 2.45
N LEU A 285 11.27 7.26 2.28
CA LEU A 285 10.81 8.35 1.42
C LEU A 285 11.22 9.74 1.94
N LYS A 286 11.21 9.94 3.27
CA LYS A 286 11.59 11.22 3.88
C LYS A 286 13.09 11.46 3.85
N ASN A 287 13.89 10.41 4.06
CA ASN A 287 15.34 10.52 4.23
C ASN A 287 16.18 10.17 2.98
N LYS A 288 15.53 9.86 1.84
CA LYS A 288 16.14 9.44 0.55
C LYS A 288 17.10 8.25 0.67
N GLN A 289 16.62 7.04 0.31
CA GLN A 289 17.35 5.77 0.13
C GLN A 289 18.42 5.43 1.19
N LEU A 290 18.15 4.41 2.01
CA LEU A 290 19.11 3.89 2.99
C LEU A 290 19.97 2.78 2.36
N ASN A 291 21.26 3.06 2.21
CA ASN A 291 22.28 2.01 2.16
C ASN A 291 22.92 1.97 3.55
N MET A 292 22.57 0.99 4.38
CA MET A 292 23.20 0.80 5.69
C MET A 292 24.18 -0.38 5.61
N ILE A 293 25.47 -0.08 5.75
CA ILE A 293 26.54 -1.06 5.89
C ILE A 293 26.88 -1.08 7.39
N TYR A 294 26.64 -2.19 8.07
CA TYR A 294 27.14 -2.40 9.43
C TYR A 294 28.49 -3.14 9.38
N TYR A 295 29.40 -2.71 10.26
CA TYR A 295 30.67 -3.36 10.58
C TYR A 295 30.53 -4.12 11.89
#